data_AF-A0A7C4CN96-F1
#
_entry.id   AF-A0A7C4CN96-F1
#
_cell.length_a   1.000
_cell.length_b   1.000
_cell.length_c   1.000
_cell.angle_alpha   90.00
_cell.angle_beta   90.00
_cell.angle_gamma   90.00
#
_symmetry.space_group_name_H-M   'P 1'
#
loop_
_entity.id
_entity.type
_entity.pdbx_description
1 polymer ?
#
loop_
_entity_poly.entity_id
_entity_poly.type
_entity_poly.pdbx_seq_one_letter_code
_entity_poly.pdbx_strand_id
1 'polypeptide(L)' 'AGSMVAIFTLKGEAVALAEAQASTEEILSMEHGVVARVKRVLMPRGTYPRCWKSREI' A
#
# COMPACT_ATOMS: atom_id res chain seq x y z
N ALA A 1 -0.05 -12.46 -8.69
CA ALA A 1 -0.21 -11.14 -9.37
C ALA A 1 -1.57 -11.07 -10.08
N GLY A 2 -2.18 -9.88 -10.20
CA GLY A 2 -3.43 -9.62 -10.92
C GLY A 2 -4.71 -9.59 -10.07
N SER A 3 -4.64 -9.96 -8.79
CA SER A 3 -5.82 -9.99 -7.91
C SER A 3 -6.17 -8.61 -7.34
N MET A 4 -7.46 -8.35 -7.17
CA MET A 4 -7.93 -7.18 -6.40
C MET A 4 -7.71 -7.41 -4.91
N VAL A 5 -7.01 -6.50 -4.25
CA VAL A 5 -6.64 -6.58 -2.84
C VAL A 5 -7.01 -5.29 -2.11
N ALA A 6 -7.23 -5.41 -0.80
CA ALA A 6 -7.45 -4.27 0.08
C ALA A 6 -6.19 -4.01 0.93
N ILE A 7 -5.83 -2.73 1.05
CA ILE A 7 -4.72 -2.25 1.87
C ILE A 7 -5.31 -1.77 3.19
N PHE A 8 -4.76 -2.24 4.31
CA PHE A 8 -5.20 -1.91 5.65
C PHE A 8 -4.09 -1.29 6.49
N THR A 9 -4.47 -0.53 7.51
CA THR A 9 -3.57 -0.20 8.62
C THR A 9 -3.40 -1.43 9.53
N LEU A 10 -2.39 -1.42 10.41
CA LEU A 10 -2.23 -2.46 11.44
C LEU A 10 -3.37 -2.48 12.47
N LYS A 11 -4.23 -1.45 12.49
CA LYS A 11 -5.44 -1.41 13.31
C LYS A 11 -6.67 -2.01 12.61
N GLY A 12 -6.54 -2.43 11.36
CA GLY A 12 -7.64 -2.96 10.56
C GLY A 12 -8.48 -1.91 9.84
N GLU A 13 -8.02 -0.65 9.73
CA GLU A 13 -8.73 0.39 8.99
C GLU A 13 -8.45 0.26 7.48
N ALA A 14 -9.49 0.37 6.64
CA ALA A 14 -9.33 0.27 5.19
C ALA A 14 -8.71 1.55 4.60
N VAL A 15 -7.55 1.41 3.97
CA VAL A 15 -6.81 2.53 3.35
C VAL A 15 -7.19 2.70 1.88
N ALA A 16 -7.08 1.63 1.10
CA ALA A 16 -7.28 1.66 -0.36
C ALA A 16 -7.58 0.28 -0.95
N LEU A 17 -8.15 0.27 -2.15
CA LEU A 17 -8.24 -0.88 -3.04
C LEU A 17 -7.12 -0.80 -4.08
N ALA A 18 -6.46 -1.92 -4.34
CA ALA A 18 -5.32 -2.01 -5.23
C ALA A 18 -5.30 -3.32 -6.03
N GLU A 19 -4.52 -3.35 -7.08
CA GLU A 19 -4.22 -4.55 -7.87
C GLU A 19 -2.85 -5.08 -7.48
N ALA A 20 -2.79 -6.33 -7.01
CA ALA A 20 -1.55 -6.98 -6.59
C ALA A 20 -0.62 -7.22 -7.79
N GLN A 21 0.63 -6.77 -7.69
CA GLN A 21 1.65 -6.94 -8.73
C GLN A 21 2.57 -8.15 -8.46
N ALA A 22 2.59 -8.67 -7.22
CA ALA A 22 3.39 -9.81 -6.79
C ALA A 22 2.53 -10.87 -6.08
N SER A 23 3.02 -12.12 -5.98
CA SER A 23 2.45 -13.18 -5.13
C SER A 23 2.88 -13.03 -3.66
N THR A 24 2.26 -13.79 -2.76
CA THR A 24 2.62 -13.76 -1.33
C THR A 24 4.07 -14.19 -1.12
N GLU A 25 4.52 -15.24 -1.80
CA GLU A 25 5.88 -15.78 -1.70
C GLU A 25 6.92 -14.79 -2.21
N GLU A 26 6.62 -14.09 -3.31
CA GLU A 26 7.44 -13.02 -3.85
C GLU A 26 7.52 -11.85 -2.84
N ILE A 27 6.39 -11.40 -2.29
CA ILE A 27 6.37 -10.32 -1.29
C ILE A 27 7.20 -10.65 -0.05
N LEU A 28 7.19 -11.92 0.39
CA LEU A 28 7.97 -12.36 1.55
C LEU A 28 9.48 -12.43 1.28
N SER A 29 9.90 -12.56 0.02
CA SER A 29 11.32 -12.64 -0.37
C SER A 29 11.89 -11.32 -0.92
N MET A 30 11.04 -10.33 -1.20
CA MET A 30 11.43 -9.03 -1.73
C MET A 30 11.83 -8.04 -0.63
N GLU A 31 13.01 -7.43 -0.77
CA GLU A 31 13.45 -6.31 0.08
C GLU A 31 13.01 -4.93 -0.47
N HIS A 32 12.79 -4.85 -1.78
CA HIS A 32 12.41 -3.62 -2.47
C HIS A 32 11.54 -3.89 -3.70
N GLY A 33 10.67 -2.94 -4.04
CA GLY A 33 9.82 -3.02 -5.24
C GLY A 33 8.38 -2.58 -4.98
N VAL A 34 7.58 -2.56 -6.03
CA VAL A 34 6.17 -2.17 -5.96
C VAL A 34 5.31 -3.43 -5.86
N VAL A 35 4.65 -3.63 -4.72
CA VAL A 35 3.83 -4.82 -4.45
C VAL A 35 2.40 -4.70 -4.97
N ALA A 36 1.83 -3.49 -4.97
CA ALA A 36 0.45 -3.26 -5.38
C ALA A 36 0.28 -1.90 -6.03
N ARG A 37 -0.56 -1.83 -7.07
CA ARG A 37 -0.92 -0.59 -7.76
C ARG A 37 -2.29 -0.12 -7.29
N VAL A 38 -2.34 1.04 -6.65
CA VAL A 38 -3.59 1.61 -6.10
C VAL A 38 -4.58 1.89 -7.23
N LYS A 39 -5.83 1.45 -7.05
CA LYS A 39 -6.98 1.72 -7.95
C LYS A 39 -7.91 2.78 -7.37
N ARG A 40 -8.19 2.71 -6.07
CA ARG A 40 -9.07 3.66 -5.38
C ARG A 40 -8.65 3.84 -3.93
N VAL A 41 -8.43 5.09 -3.52
CA VAL A 41 -8.18 5.44 -2.11
C VAL A 41 -9.52 5.59 -1.40
N LEU A 42 -9.64 4.97 -0.22
CA LEU A 42 -10.84 5.04 0.62
C LEU A 42 -10.64 5.99 1.80
N MET A 43 -9.42 6.02 2.37
CA MET A 43 -9.10 6.83 3.53
C MET A 43 -8.97 8.33 3.18
N PRO A 44 -9.58 9.23 3.98
CA PRO A 44 -9.38 10.67 3.83
C PRO A 44 -7.91 11.08 3.96
N ARG A 45 -7.53 12.17 3.28
CA ARG A 45 -6.18 12.74 3.43
C ARG A 45 -6.03 13.35 4.82
N GLY A 46 -4.87 13.15 5.44
CA GLY A 46 -4.56 13.70 6.77
C GLY A 46 -4.98 12.83 7.95
N THR A 47 -5.65 11.68 7.74
CA THR A 47 -5.96 10.72 8.81
C THR A 47 -4.70 10.20 9.52
N TYR A 48 -3.60 10.06 8.78
CA TYR A 48 -2.27 9.74 9.29
C TYR A 48 -1.26 10.84 8.90
N PRO A 49 -0.31 11.21 9.78
CA PRO A 49 0.72 12.19 9.47
C PRO A 49 1.66 11.66 8.38
N ARG A 50 2.28 12.58 7.61
CA ARG A 50 3.24 12.23 6.57
C ARG A 50 4.55 11.78 7.20
N CYS A 51 4.92 10.51 7.00
CA CYS A 51 6.16 9.93 7.53
C CYS A 51 7.23 9.66 6.46
N TRP A 52 6.97 9.96 5.19
CA TRP A 52 8.00 9.86 4.16
C TRP A 52 9.05 10.96 4.36
N LYS A 53 10.32 10.64 4.15
CA LYS A 53 11.39 11.64 4.08
C LYS A 53 11.21 12.45 2.79
N SER A 54 10.46 13.54 2.85
CA SER A 54 10.60 14.59 1.83
C SER A 54 11.96 15.22 2.03
N ARG A 55 12.79 15.24 1.00
CA ARG A 55 13.95 16.12 0.95
C ARG A 55 13.37 17.54 0.91
N GLU A 56 13.15 18.13 2.08
CA GLU A 56 12.90 19.57 2.16
C GLU A 56 14.22 20.27 1.81
N ILE A 57 14.13 21.19 0.86
CA ILE A 57 15.17 22.17 0.51
C ILE A 57 15.07 23.30 1.53
#